data_AF-A0A927ZYW2-F1
#
_entry.id   AF-A0A927ZYW2-F1
#
_cell.length_a   1.000
_cell.length_b   1.000
_cell.length_c   1.000
_cell.angle_alpha   90.00
_cell.angle_beta   90.00
_cell.angle_gamma   90.00
#
_symmetry.space_group_name_H-M   'P 1'
#
loop_
_entity.id
_entity.type
_entity.pdbx_description
1 polymer ?
#
loop_
_entity_poly.entity_id
_entity_poly.type
_entity_poly.pdbx_seq_one_letter_code
_entity_poly.pdbx_strand_id
1 'polypeptide(L)'
;MIEKLVKIYSNKIVLKVEKFDYNKYYYFYTNNETDDIFGIEKTISENEYQLIKSSYMEKKIYNNNNFLQTIYEYLFENKSYPFKNKKTKILLIESEYNEFKELLLSFYKEVEVIKIDNLYVAFCFESYNNDVSDFVSTLSDDLGISFKLHEGMNISNKVQGNVVRKYIGIVKKFLVKNEELYTDISSVLLNADDNLSKEYALIINNCLLEPILIDSFVKDIVLTYFKNDLNVSKTAKELYINRNSLLNKFEQIYKETGFNLQKFSHACAIYLLIIYKGNYK
;
A
#
# COMPACT_ATOMS: atom_id res chain seq x y z
N MET A 1 14.50 12.59 19.69
CA MET A 1 15.07 11.22 19.55
C MET A 1 16.48 11.27 18.98
N ILE A 2 16.72 12.00 17.88
CA ILE A 2 18.05 12.24 17.28
C ILE A 2 19.06 12.91 18.22
N GLU A 3 18.63 13.88 19.05
CA GLU A 3 19.53 14.51 20.04
C GLU A 3 20.16 13.49 21.02
N LYS A 4 19.48 12.37 21.30
CA LYS A 4 20.05 11.28 22.09
C LYS A 4 21.11 10.51 21.30
N LEU A 5 20.89 10.26 20.01
CA LEU A 5 21.90 9.65 19.15
C LEU A 5 23.15 10.54 19.05
N VAL A 6 22.98 11.86 18.94
CA VAL A 6 24.10 12.81 18.93
C VAL A 6 24.92 12.71 20.21
N LYS A 7 24.28 12.57 21.37
CA LYS A 7 25.00 12.37 22.65
C LYS A 7 25.75 11.04 22.71
N ILE A 8 25.18 9.96 22.19
CA ILE A 8 25.77 8.61 22.25
C ILE A 8 26.92 8.46 21.25
N TYR A 9 26.68 8.86 20.00
CA TYR A 9 27.60 8.60 18.89
C TYR A 9 28.54 9.77 18.60
N SER A 10 28.26 10.97 19.12
CA SER A 10 29.12 12.16 19.07
C SER A 10 29.73 12.41 17.67
N ASN A 11 31.00 12.06 17.48
CA ASN A 11 31.74 12.25 16.23
C ASN A 11 31.45 11.19 15.15
N LYS A 12 30.81 10.08 15.51
CA LYS A 12 30.43 8.99 14.59
C LYS A 12 29.10 9.25 13.87
N ILE A 13 28.36 10.30 14.24
CA ILE A 13 27.09 10.66 13.59
C ILE A 13 27.24 11.96 12.80
N VAL A 14 26.70 11.96 11.59
CA VAL A 14 26.66 13.13 10.71
C VAL A 14 25.20 13.49 10.46
N LEU A 15 24.83 14.73 10.78
CA LEU A 15 23.52 15.28 10.49
C LEU A 15 23.55 16.07 9.18
N LYS A 16 22.39 16.22 8.52
CA LYS A 16 22.23 16.98 7.26
C LYS A 16 23.19 16.48 6.18
N VAL A 17 23.06 15.22 5.83
CA VAL A 17 23.93 14.57 4.84
C VAL A 17 23.65 15.13 3.43
N GLU A 18 24.58 15.91 2.89
CA GLU A 18 24.51 16.42 1.51
C GLU A 18 25.21 15.51 0.50
N LYS A 19 26.21 14.74 0.95
CA LYS A 19 26.98 13.79 0.12
C LYS A 19 27.04 12.44 0.82
N PHE A 20 26.80 11.39 0.05
CA PHE A 20 26.78 10.02 0.55
C PHE A 20 28.11 9.31 0.28
N ASP A 21 28.74 8.84 1.34
CA ASP A 21 29.88 7.92 1.33
C ASP A 21 29.44 6.60 2.00
N TYR A 22 28.87 5.73 1.18
CA TYR A 22 28.38 4.42 1.62
C TYR A 22 29.50 3.44 1.96
N ASN A 23 30.77 3.77 1.71
CA ASN A 23 31.88 2.97 2.21
C ASN A 23 32.08 3.24 3.70
N LYS A 24 31.93 4.51 4.12
CA LYS A 24 32.21 4.95 5.49
C LYS A 24 30.98 4.95 6.41
N TYR A 25 29.78 5.19 5.89
CA TYR A 25 28.58 5.38 6.73
C TYR A 25 27.42 4.44 6.34
N TYR A 26 26.61 4.12 7.34
CA TYR A 26 25.20 3.73 7.18
C TYR A 26 24.34 4.99 7.20
N TYR A 27 23.28 5.04 6.40
CA TYR A 27 22.39 6.20 6.32
C TYR A 27 20.98 5.83 6.74
N PHE A 28 20.31 6.71 7.45
CA PHE A 28 18.97 6.47 7.99
C PHE A 28 18.11 7.72 7.87
N TYR A 29 16.82 7.53 7.65
CA TYR A 29 15.84 8.62 7.71
C TYR A 29 15.58 8.99 9.16
N THR A 30 15.55 10.29 9.43
CA THR A 30 15.35 10.86 10.76
C THR A 30 13.96 10.59 11.33
N ASN A 31 12.95 10.44 10.47
CA ASN A 31 11.60 10.01 10.82
C ASN A 31 10.87 9.52 9.55
N ASN A 32 9.63 9.04 9.72
CA ASN A 32 8.79 8.55 8.62
C ASN A 32 8.10 9.67 7.81
N GLU A 33 8.37 10.94 8.05
CA GLU A 33 7.63 12.07 7.43
C GLU A 33 8.53 13.06 6.70
N THR A 34 9.82 13.13 7.03
CA THR A 34 10.81 14.04 6.46
C THR A 34 11.87 13.29 5.67
N ASP A 35 12.36 13.90 4.60
CA ASP A 35 13.47 13.38 3.79
C ASP A 35 14.85 13.64 4.43
N ASP A 36 14.88 14.18 5.65
CA ASP A 36 16.09 14.42 6.42
C ASP A 36 16.79 13.10 6.75
N ILE A 37 18.06 13.00 6.36
CA ILE A 37 18.90 11.81 6.54
C ILE A 37 20.06 12.13 7.50
N PHE A 38 20.39 11.17 8.35
CA PHE A 38 21.63 11.17 9.12
C PHE A 38 22.49 9.96 8.74
N GLY A 39 23.81 10.12 8.89
CA GLY A 39 24.78 9.06 8.68
C GLY A 39 25.37 8.61 10.02
N ILE A 40 25.63 7.31 10.17
CA ILE A 40 26.41 6.76 11.29
C ILE A 40 27.59 5.97 10.73
N GLU A 41 28.80 6.25 11.22
CA GLU A 41 30.01 5.55 10.78
C GLU A 41 29.88 4.05 10.99
N LYS A 42 30.39 3.25 10.04
CA LYS A 42 30.38 1.78 10.14
C LYS A 42 31.31 1.21 11.22
N THR A 43 31.95 2.07 12.01
CA THR A 43 32.80 1.71 13.16
C THR A 43 32.00 1.39 14.43
N ILE A 44 30.67 1.44 14.37
CA ILE A 44 29.78 0.97 15.44
C ILE A 44 29.74 -0.57 15.48
N SER A 45 29.38 -1.13 16.64
CA SER A 45 29.16 -2.56 16.81
C SER A 45 27.88 -3.04 16.13
N GLU A 46 27.79 -4.35 15.87
CA GLU A 46 26.59 -4.97 15.30
C GLU A 46 25.35 -4.72 16.17
N ASN A 47 25.48 -4.83 17.50
CA ASN A 47 24.37 -4.57 18.42
C ASN A 47 23.88 -3.11 18.34
N GLU A 48 24.80 -2.15 18.22
CA GLU A 48 24.44 -0.75 18.02
C GLU A 48 23.73 -0.54 16.68
N TYR A 49 24.23 -1.15 15.62
CA TYR A 49 23.61 -1.09 14.29
C TYR A 49 22.18 -1.64 14.32
N GLN A 50 21.97 -2.83 14.92
CA GLN A 50 20.63 -3.41 15.06
C GLN A 50 19.70 -2.55 15.91
N LEU A 51 20.22 -1.92 16.98
CA LEU A 51 19.44 -1.02 17.82
C LEU A 51 18.99 0.23 17.04
N ILE A 52 19.87 0.82 16.24
CA ILE A 52 19.51 1.95 15.37
C ILE A 52 18.47 1.50 14.33
N LYS A 53 18.68 0.36 13.69
CA LYS A 53 17.77 -0.20 12.67
C LYS A 53 16.38 -0.53 13.22
N SER A 54 16.27 -0.84 14.51
CA SER A 54 14.97 -1.02 15.18
C SER A 54 14.18 0.29 15.34
N SER A 55 14.88 1.43 15.35
CA SER A 55 14.30 2.75 15.60
C SER A 55 14.19 3.62 14.35
N TYR A 56 15.04 3.40 13.35
CA TYR A 56 15.15 4.23 12.15
C TYR A 56 15.23 3.36 10.90
N MET A 57 14.59 3.84 9.84
CA MET A 57 14.65 3.18 8.55
C MET A 57 15.97 3.49 7.84
N GLU A 58 16.67 2.44 7.45
CA GLU A 58 17.93 2.53 6.71
C GLU A 58 17.69 2.92 5.24
N LYS A 59 18.48 3.88 4.75
CA LYS A 59 18.51 4.26 3.35
C LYS A 59 19.20 3.17 2.53
N LYS A 60 18.45 2.54 1.63
CA LYS A 60 18.98 1.51 0.72
C LYS A 60 19.47 2.10 -0.60
N ILE A 61 20.44 1.42 -1.23
CA ILE A 61 20.78 1.62 -2.65
C ILE A 61 20.71 0.28 -3.38
N TYR A 62 20.12 0.30 -4.56
CA TYR A 62 20.01 -0.82 -5.47
C TYR A 62 20.96 -0.65 -6.67
N ASN A 63 22.29 -0.67 -6.42
CA ASN A 63 23.31 -0.45 -7.46
C ASN A 63 23.19 -1.37 -8.68
N ASN A 64 22.73 -2.61 -8.47
CA ASN A 64 22.63 -3.61 -9.53
C ASN A 64 21.25 -3.62 -10.22
N ASN A 65 20.31 -2.78 -9.78
CA ASN A 65 18.97 -2.71 -10.35
C ASN A 65 18.46 -1.26 -10.30
N ASN A 66 18.77 -0.52 -11.36
CA ASN A 66 18.37 0.88 -11.52
C ASN A 66 16.85 1.10 -11.39
N PHE A 67 16.03 0.11 -11.76
CA PHE A 67 14.58 0.26 -11.66
C PHE A 67 14.07 0.10 -10.23
N LEU A 68 14.62 -0.85 -9.46
CA LEU A 68 14.32 -0.93 -8.03
C LEU A 68 14.78 0.34 -7.29
N GLN A 69 15.89 0.95 -7.73
CA GLN A 69 16.33 2.24 -7.21
C GLN A 69 15.28 3.34 -7.45
N THR A 70 14.68 3.44 -8.65
CA THR A 70 13.65 4.45 -8.90
C THR A 70 12.36 4.21 -8.11
N ILE A 71 11.97 2.96 -7.87
CA ILE A 71 10.84 2.62 -6.97
C ILE A 71 11.14 3.07 -5.54
N TYR A 72 12.34 2.78 -5.05
CA TYR A 72 12.76 3.20 -3.73
C TYR A 72 12.72 4.74 -3.58
N GLU A 73 13.31 5.46 -4.53
CA GLU A 73 13.34 6.91 -4.53
C GLU A 73 11.95 7.55 -4.66
N TYR A 74 11.05 6.93 -5.41
CA TYR A 74 9.64 7.34 -5.44
C TYR A 74 9.02 7.25 -4.04
N LEU A 75 9.13 6.11 -3.35
CA LEU A 75 8.51 5.88 -2.04
C LEU A 75 9.11 6.72 -0.90
N PHE A 76 10.43 6.88 -0.90
CA PHE A 76 11.17 7.42 0.24
C PHE A 76 11.80 8.80 0.02
N GLU A 77 11.84 9.28 -1.23
CA GLU A 77 12.44 10.58 -1.59
C GLU A 77 11.48 11.43 -2.43
N ASN A 78 10.22 10.99 -2.56
CA ASN A 78 9.18 11.67 -3.34
C ASN A 78 9.59 12.00 -4.79
N LYS A 79 10.47 11.19 -5.39
CA LYS A 79 10.82 11.34 -6.81
C LYS A 79 9.65 10.95 -7.71
N SER A 80 9.83 11.12 -9.02
CA SER A 80 8.79 10.85 -10.01
C SER A 80 8.32 9.39 -9.98
N TYR A 81 7.04 9.21 -10.28
CA TYR A 81 6.44 7.88 -10.47
C TYR A 81 7.26 7.05 -11.47
N PRO A 82 7.76 5.87 -11.08
CA PRO A 82 8.78 5.15 -11.85
C PRO A 82 8.16 4.31 -12.97
N PHE A 83 6.87 4.00 -12.89
CA PHE A 83 6.20 3.07 -13.81
C PHE A 83 5.69 3.81 -15.06
N LYS A 84 5.73 3.15 -16.22
CA LYS A 84 5.35 3.74 -17.53
C LYS A 84 3.84 3.99 -17.66
N ASN A 85 3.31 4.96 -16.90
CA ASN A 85 1.90 5.39 -16.85
C ASN A 85 0.87 4.24 -16.82
N LYS A 86 1.23 3.12 -16.21
CA LYS A 86 0.31 2.01 -15.94
C LYS A 86 -0.31 2.20 -14.57
N LYS A 87 -1.59 1.87 -14.43
CA LYS A 87 -2.18 1.60 -13.12
C LYS A 87 -1.54 0.34 -12.56
N THR A 88 -1.20 0.39 -11.29
CA THR A 88 -0.44 -0.65 -10.64
C THR A 88 -1.17 -1.09 -9.39
N LYS A 89 -1.43 -2.39 -9.28
CA LYS A 89 -1.93 -2.99 -8.05
C LYS A 89 -0.76 -3.17 -7.09
N ILE A 90 -0.94 -2.77 -5.83
CA ILE A 90 0.02 -3.05 -4.77
C ILE A 90 -0.41 -4.31 -4.03
N LEU A 91 0.48 -5.29 -3.92
CA LEU A 91 0.35 -6.41 -3.00
C LEU A 91 1.39 -6.30 -1.89
N LEU A 92 0.99 -6.59 -0.65
CA LEU A 92 1.90 -6.62 0.49
C LEU A 92 1.95 -8.04 1.04
N ILE A 93 3.14 -8.59 1.16
CA ILE A 93 3.34 -10.00 1.48
C ILE A 93 4.29 -10.10 2.68
N GLU A 94 3.78 -10.69 3.76
CA GLU A 94 4.56 -11.05 4.95
C GLU A 94 4.88 -12.54 4.88
N SER A 95 6.16 -12.89 4.77
CA SER A 95 6.62 -14.27 4.65
C SER A 95 8.12 -14.40 4.82
N GLU A 96 8.56 -15.60 5.20
CA GLU A 96 9.96 -16.01 5.16
C GLU A 96 10.42 -16.47 3.77
N TYR A 97 9.48 -16.87 2.90
CA TYR A 97 9.76 -17.22 1.51
C TYR A 97 10.19 -15.97 0.73
N ASN A 98 11.16 -16.09 -0.17
CA ASN A 98 11.77 -14.93 -0.84
C ASN A 98 11.56 -14.90 -2.37
N GLU A 99 10.98 -15.94 -2.96
CA GLU A 99 10.81 -16.09 -4.41
C GLU A 99 9.38 -15.76 -4.88
N PHE A 100 8.75 -14.73 -4.30
CA PHE A 100 7.38 -14.32 -4.68
C PHE A 100 7.26 -13.75 -6.10
N LYS A 101 8.32 -13.18 -6.65
CA LYS A 101 8.26 -12.55 -7.98
C LYS A 101 7.85 -13.57 -9.04
N GLU A 102 8.41 -14.77 -9.01
CA GLU A 102 8.11 -15.84 -9.98
C GLU A 102 6.68 -16.36 -9.82
N LEU A 103 6.23 -16.56 -8.58
CA LEU A 103 4.86 -16.96 -8.27
C LEU A 103 3.85 -15.93 -8.81
N LEU A 104 4.09 -14.64 -8.55
CA LEU A 104 3.20 -13.56 -9.00
C LEU A 104 3.22 -13.37 -10.53
N LEU A 105 4.33 -13.67 -11.21
CA LEU A 105 4.40 -13.60 -12.67
C LEU A 105 3.49 -14.65 -13.37
N SER A 106 3.05 -15.69 -12.65
CA SER A 106 2.00 -16.59 -13.16
C SER A 106 0.60 -15.96 -13.16
N PHE A 107 0.39 -14.88 -12.39
CA PHE A 107 -0.90 -14.17 -12.23
C PHE A 107 -0.93 -12.79 -12.89
N TYR A 108 0.23 -12.16 -13.06
CA TYR A 108 0.38 -10.83 -13.60
C TYR A 108 1.43 -10.81 -14.70
N LYS A 109 1.19 -10.02 -15.75
CA LYS A 109 2.14 -9.91 -16.88
C LYS A 109 3.49 -9.35 -16.49
N GLU A 110 3.49 -8.42 -15.53
CA GLU A 110 4.67 -7.71 -15.09
C GLU A 110 4.55 -7.49 -13.58
N VAL A 111 5.64 -7.76 -12.87
CA VAL A 111 5.71 -7.67 -11.41
C VAL A 111 7.07 -7.13 -11.02
N GLU A 112 7.09 -6.09 -10.19
CA GLU A 112 8.30 -5.68 -9.49
C GLU A 112 8.13 -5.80 -7.99
N VAL A 113 9.18 -6.28 -7.31
CA VAL A 113 9.13 -6.54 -5.87
C VAL A 113 10.26 -5.79 -5.19
N ILE A 114 9.91 -5.03 -4.15
CA ILE A 114 10.88 -4.40 -3.24
C ILE A 114 10.62 -4.88 -1.81
N LYS A 115 11.71 -5.13 -1.07
CA LYS A 115 11.61 -5.52 0.36
C LYS A 115 11.82 -4.32 1.27
N ILE A 116 10.78 -3.97 2.03
CA ILE A 116 10.77 -2.91 3.03
C ILE A 116 10.66 -3.58 4.40
N ASP A 117 11.73 -3.53 5.18
CA ASP A 117 11.91 -4.32 6.41
C ASP A 117 11.65 -5.82 6.16
N ASN A 118 10.64 -6.40 6.82
CA ASN A 118 10.21 -7.80 6.67
C ASN A 118 9.02 -7.97 5.72
N LEU A 119 8.62 -6.92 5.00
CA LEU A 119 7.47 -6.93 4.12
C LEU A 119 7.93 -6.84 2.65
N TYR A 120 7.47 -7.77 1.83
CA TYR A 120 7.60 -7.67 0.39
C TYR A 120 6.46 -6.81 -0.15
N VAL A 121 6.81 -5.80 -0.94
CA VAL A 121 5.85 -4.94 -1.63
C VAL A 121 5.98 -5.21 -3.12
N ALA A 122 4.94 -5.82 -3.68
CA ALA A 122 4.87 -6.14 -5.09
C ALA A 122 4.00 -5.09 -5.82
N PHE A 123 4.53 -4.62 -6.94
CA PHE A 123 3.89 -3.73 -7.89
C PHE A 123 3.51 -4.56 -9.11
N CYS A 124 2.22 -4.86 -9.23
CA CYS A 124 1.68 -5.79 -10.21
C CYS A 124 0.93 -5.05 -11.31
N PHE A 125 1.14 -5.47 -12.56
CA PHE A 125 0.54 -4.85 -13.75
C PHE A 125 -0.17 -5.88 -14.59
N GLU A 126 -1.37 -5.53 -15.07
CA GLU A 126 -2.17 -6.34 -16.01
C GLU A 126 -2.37 -7.79 -15.53
N SER A 127 -3.44 -8.05 -14.78
CA SER A 127 -3.76 -9.40 -14.30
C SER A 127 -4.26 -10.33 -15.42
N TYR A 128 -3.87 -11.60 -15.36
CA TYR A 128 -4.41 -12.68 -16.21
C TYR A 128 -5.71 -13.25 -15.64
N ASN A 129 -5.80 -13.34 -14.31
CA ASN A 129 -6.91 -13.92 -13.55
C ASN A 129 -7.49 -12.90 -12.55
N ASN A 130 -8.74 -13.13 -12.13
CA ASN A 130 -9.50 -12.19 -11.32
C ASN A 130 -9.51 -12.49 -9.81
N ASP A 131 -9.10 -13.69 -9.37
CA ASP A 131 -9.16 -14.05 -7.96
C ASP A 131 -7.78 -14.37 -7.37
N VAL A 132 -7.24 -13.39 -6.63
CA VAL A 132 -5.98 -13.55 -5.88
C VAL A 132 -6.20 -14.41 -4.64
N SER A 133 -7.42 -14.50 -4.11
CA SER A 133 -7.68 -15.27 -2.90
C SER A 133 -7.54 -16.78 -3.14
N ASP A 134 -8.05 -17.28 -4.27
CA ASP A 134 -7.90 -18.67 -4.70
C ASP A 134 -6.41 -19.06 -4.92
N PHE A 135 -5.62 -18.11 -5.42
CA PHE A 135 -4.18 -18.31 -5.54
C PHE A 135 -3.51 -18.48 -4.19
N VAL A 136 -3.88 -17.64 -3.22
CA VAL A 136 -3.31 -17.70 -1.87
C VAL A 136 -3.67 -19.01 -1.19
N SER A 137 -4.92 -19.46 -1.28
CA SER A 137 -5.33 -20.75 -0.72
C SER A 137 -4.57 -21.91 -1.36
N THR A 138 -4.39 -21.90 -2.69
CA THR A 138 -3.61 -22.94 -3.39
C THR A 138 -2.16 -22.99 -2.91
N LEU A 139 -1.48 -21.84 -2.79
CA LEU A 139 -0.08 -21.81 -2.35
C LEU A 139 0.08 -22.19 -0.86
N SER A 140 -0.85 -21.78 -0.02
CA SER A 140 -0.84 -22.12 1.41
C SER A 140 -1.12 -23.60 1.61
N ASP A 141 -2.25 -24.07 1.09
CA ASP A 141 -2.84 -25.35 1.45
C ASP A 141 -2.21 -26.50 0.67
N ASP A 142 -1.92 -26.30 -0.63
CA ASP A 142 -1.38 -27.36 -1.48
C ASP A 142 0.15 -27.41 -1.50
N LEU A 143 0.83 -26.26 -1.31
CA LEU A 143 2.31 -26.17 -1.35
C LEU A 143 2.95 -25.95 0.03
N GLY A 144 2.15 -25.74 1.08
CA GLY A 144 2.64 -25.56 2.45
C GLY A 144 3.44 -24.26 2.65
N ILE A 145 3.27 -23.26 1.78
CA ILE A 145 4.00 -21.99 1.88
C ILE A 145 3.30 -21.11 2.92
N SER A 146 4.01 -20.77 4.00
CA SER A 146 3.49 -19.84 5.01
C SER A 146 3.71 -18.38 4.58
N PHE A 147 2.61 -17.68 4.30
CA PHE A 147 2.63 -16.25 4.02
C PHE A 147 1.27 -15.61 4.29
N LYS A 148 1.28 -14.30 4.57
CA LYS A 148 0.09 -13.46 4.53
C LYS A 148 0.18 -12.53 3.33
N LEU A 149 -0.90 -12.41 2.58
CA LEU A 149 -1.02 -11.52 1.43
C LEU A 149 -2.15 -10.52 1.68
N HIS A 150 -1.83 -9.25 1.50
CA HIS A 150 -2.80 -8.18 1.42
C HIS A 150 -2.92 -7.68 -0.02
N GLU A 151 -4.09 -7.88 -0.62
CA GLU A 151 -4.44 -7.34 -1.93
C GLU A 151 -4.89 -5.87 -1.79
N GLY A 152 -3.96 -4.96 -2.07
CA GLY A 152 -4.13 -3.55 -1.78
C GLY A 152 -4.76 -2.70 -2.88
N MET A 153 -4.55 -1.39 -2.73
CA MET A 153 -5.03 -0.37 -3.66
C MET A 153 -4.33 -0.37 -5.02
N ASN A 154 -5.03 0.18 -6.02
CA ASN A 154 -4.44 0.57 -7.29
C ASN A 154 -3.85 1.98 -7.17
N ILE A 155 -2.63 2.17 -7.68
CA ILE A 155 -1.99 3.49 -7.77
C ILE A 155 -1.72 3.87 -9.22
N SER A 156 -1.51 5.16 -9.44
CA SER A 156 -1.09 5.75 -10.72
C SER A 156 -0.11 6.89 -10.47
N ASN A 157 0.35 7.53 -11.54
CA ASN A 157 1.22 8.70 -11.47
C ASN A 157 0.64 9.91 -10.71
N LYS A 158 -0.65 9.86 -10.35
CA LYS A 158 -1.31 10.88 -9.51
C LYS A 158 -1.04 10.72 -8.01
N VAL A 159 -0.58 9.55 -7.57
CA VAL A 159 -0.35 9.25 -6.15
C VAL A 159 1.13 9.49 -5.82
N GLN A 160 1.41 10.31 -4.82
CA GLN A 160 2.78 10.57 -4.36
C GLN A 160 3.33 9.39 -3.55
N GLY A 161 4.64 9.15 -3.63
CA GLY A 161 5.26 7.97 -3.01
C GLY A 161 5.25 7.99 -1.49
N ASN A 162 5.35 9.16 -0.83
CA ASN A 162 5.11 9.28 0.61
C ASN A 162 3.72 8.78 1.05
N VAL A 163 2.67 9.00 0.24
CA VAL A 163 1.32 8.52 0.54
C VAL A 163 1.26 7.00 0.42
N VAL A 164 1.87 6.43 -0.63
CA VAL A 164 2.02 4.98 -0.79
C VAL A 164 2.81 4.38 0.38
N ARG A 165 3.86 5.04 0.83
CA ARG A 165 4.67 4.62 1.98
C ARG A 165 3.88 4.66 3.30
N LYS A 166 3.08 5.70 3.53
CA LYS A 166 2.18 5.78 4.69
C LYS A 166 1.15 4.65 4.66
N TYR A 167 0.55 4.38 3.50
CA TYR A 167 -0.34 3.24 3.28
C TYR A 167 0.33 1.92 3.63
N ILE A 168 1.54 1.66 3.09
CA ILE A 168 2.32 0.44 3.38
C ILE A 168 2.55 0.29 4.90
N GLY A 169 2.91 1.37 5.59
CA GLY A 169 3.13 1.37 7.03
C GLY A 169 1.88 1.01 7.83
N ILE A 170 0.71 1.51 7.42
CA ILE A 170 -0.58 1.19 8.06
C ILE A 170 -0.95 -0.28 7.85
N VAL A 171 -0.87 -0.78 6.61
CA VAL A 171 -1.16 -2.18 6.29
C VAL A 171 -0.20 -3.12 7.02
N LYS A 172 1.09 -2.77 7.10
CA LYS A 172 2.08 -3.54 7.88
C LYS A 172 1.66 -3.70 9.34
N LYS A 173 1.23 -2.61 9.99
CA LYS A 173 0.73 -2.66 11.39
C LYS A 173 -0.50 -3.55 11.53
N PHE A 174 -1.38 -3.54 10.52
CA PHE A 174 -2.56 -4.39 10.48
C PHE A 174 -2.19 -5.88 10.34
N LEU A 175 -1.32 -6.23 9.40
CA LEU A 175 -0.89 -7.61 9.14
C LEU A 175 -0.20 -8.26 10.34
N VAL A 176 0.56 -7.50 11.13
CA VAL A 176 1.19 -8.01 12.36
C VAL A 176 0.16 -8.48 13.39
N LYS A 177 -1.03 -7.84 13.43
CA LYS A 177 -2.09 -8.16 14.40
C LYS A 177 -3.15 -9.13 13.84
N ASN A 178 -3.24 -9.26 12.53
CA ASN A 178 -4.26 -10.05 11.84
C ASN A 178 -3.69 -11.43 11.48
N GLU A 179 -4.47 -12.50 11.68
CA GLU A 179 -4.06 -13.89 11.44
C GLU A 179 -4.51 -14.43 10.07
N GLU A 180 -5.32 -13.67 9.32
CA GLU A 180 -5.82 -14.10 8.01
C GLU A 180 -4.69 -14.16 6.99
N LEU A 181 -4.63 -15.27 6.24
CA LEU A 181 -3.64 -15.47 5.17
C LEU A 181 -3.90 -14.55 3.97
N TYR A 182 -5.17 -14.24 3.71
CA TYR A 182 -5.58 -13.30 2.66
C TYR A 182 -6.41 -12.19 3.27
N THR A 183 -6.03 -10.95 2.95
CA THR A 183 -6.81 -9.76 3.24
C THR A 183 -6.87 -8.89 2.00
N ASP A 184 -7.88 -8.05 1.88
CA ASP A 184 -8.03 -7.12 0.77
C ASP A 184 -8.16 -5.68 1.28
N ILE A 185 -8.26 -4.73 0.34
CA ILE A 185 -8.41 -3.30 0.60
C ILE A 185 -9.58 -2.95 1.56
N SER A 186 -10.60 -3.81 1.68
CA SER A 186 -11.70 -3.64 2.62
C SER A 186 -11.37 -4.15 4.03
N SER A 187 -10.54 -5.18 4.16
CA SER A 187 -10.22 -5.83 5.45
C SER A 187 -9.63 -4.86 6.46
N VAL A 188 -8.76 -3.93 6.06
CA VAL A 188 -8.15 -2.96 6.99
C VAL A 188 -9.22 -2.04 7.59
N LEU A 189 -10.19 -1.59 6.80
CA LEU A 189 -11.27 -0.72 7.29
C LEU A 189 -12.23 -1.43 8.24
N LEU A 190 -12.45 -2.73 8.01
CA LEU A 190 -13.45 -3.52 8.72
C LEU A 190 -12.90 -4.19 9.97
N ASN A 191 -11.63 -4.57 9.95
CA ASN A 191 -11.05 -5.48 10.95
C ASN A 191 -9.92 -4.83 11.79
N ALA A 192 -9.45 -3.63 11.45
CA ALA A 192 -8.45 -2.93 12.25
C ALA A 192 -9.07 -2.15 13.42
N ASP A 193 -8.22 -1.79 14.41
CA ASP A 193 -8.62 -0.89 15.48
C ASP A 193 -9.01 0.50 14.96
N ASP A 194 -9.89 1.20 15.69
CA ASP A 194 -10.48 2.48 15.27
C ASP A 194 -9.45 3.52 14.82
N ASN A 195 -8.30 3.60 15.47
CA ASN A 195 -7.26 4.57 15.13
C ASN A 195 -6.62 4.22 13.79
N LEU A 196 -6.24 2.96 13.61
CA LEU A 196 -5.64 2.49 12.36
C LEU A 196 -6.63 2.59 11.18
N SER A 197 -7.91 2.24 11.43
CA SER A 197 -8.99 2.37 10.45
C SER A 197 -9.21 3.82 10.00
N LYS A 198 -9.13 4.79 10.93
CA LYS A 198 -9.21 6.23 10.61
C LYS A 198 -8.03 6.72 9.77
N GLU A 199 -6.81 6.36 10.16
CA GLU A 199 -5.59 6.70 9.40
C GLU A 199 -5.66 6.12 7.97
N TYR A 200 -6.09 4.86 7.85
CA TYR A 200 -6.27 4.19 6.56
C TYR A 200 -7.36 4.87 5.71
N ALA A 201 -8.52 5.16 6.32
CA ALA A 201 -9.64 5.79 5.66
C ALA A 201 -9.28 7.15 5.05
N LEU A 202 -8.44 7.94 5.73
CA LEU A 202 -7.97 9.23 5.20
C LEU A 202 -7.17 9.05 3.90
N ILE A 203 -6.26 8.07 3.86
CA ILE A 203 -5.46 7.79 2.66
C ILE A 203 -6.35 7.30 1.52
N ILE A 204 -7.20 6.30 1.79
CA ILE A 204 -8.06 5.70 0.77
C ILE A 204 -9.06 6.72 0.22
N ASN A 205 -9.64 7.56 1.08
CA ASN A 205 -10.50 8.63 0.63
C ASN A 205 -9.77 9.54 -0.36
N ASN A 206 -8.65 10.14 0.07
CA ASN A 206 -7.91 11.12 -0.74
C ASN A 206 -7.36 10.54 -2.05
N CYS A 207 -6.91 9.28 -2.03
CA CYS A 207 -6.27 8.66 -3.19
C CYS A 207 -7.26 8.02 -4.17
N LEU A 208 -8.36 7.44 -3.67
CA LEU A 208 -9.21 6.56 -4.48
C LEU A 208 -10.65 7.06 -4.54
N LEU A 209 -11.28 7.34 -3.39
CA LEU A 209 -12.70 7.62 -3.35
C LEU A 209 -13.02 9.05 -3.82
N GLU A 210 -12.30 10.06 -3.36
CA GLU A 210 -12.53 11.45 -3.76
C GLU A 210 -12.38 11.68 -5.25
N PRO A 211 -11.31 11.22 -5.93
CA PRO A 211 -11.15 11.42 -7.37
C PRO A 211 -12.32 10.88 -8.20
N ILE A 212 -13.02 9.86 -7.70
CA ILE A 212 -14.11 9.20 -8.42
C ILE A 212 -15.46 9.83 -8.06
N LEU A 213 -15.67 10.22 -6.81
CA LEU A 213 -16.91 10.85 -6.36
C LEU A 213 -17.02 12.34 -6.76
N ILE A 214 -15.99 12.92 -7.40
CA ILE A 214 -16.09 14.22 -8.08
C ILE A 214 -17.08 14.15 -9.24
N ASP A 215 -17.17 13.00 -9.93
CA ASP A 215 -18.20 12.77 -10.94
C ASP A 215 -19.57 12.62 -10.25
N SER A 216 -20.46 13.60 -10.47
CA SER A 216 -21.80 13.61 -9.90
C SER A 216 -22.59 12.34 -10.24
N PHE A 217 -22.42 11.80 -11.45
CA PHE A 217 -23.13 10.58 -11.86
C PHE A 217 -22.63 9.35 -11.12
N VAL A 218 -21.31 9.22 -10.94
CA VAL A 218 -20.74 8.10 -10.16
C VAL A 218 -21.16 8.21 -8.69
N LYS A 219 -21.17 9.41 -8.13
CA LYS A 219 -21.65 9.66 -6.78
C LYS A 219 -23.13 9.27 -6.63
N ASP A 220 -23.98 9.67 -7.56
CA ASP A 220 -25.41 9.31 -7.54
C ASP A 220 -25.62 7.80 -7.65
N ILE A 221 -24.83 7.12 -8.49
CA ILE A 221 -24.83 5.65 -8.57
C ILE A 221 -24.56 5.02 -7.20
N VAL A 222 -23.46 5.42 -6.55
CA VAL A 222 -23.03 4.82 -5.28
C VAL A 222 -24.08 5.08 -4.19
N LEU A 223 -24.55 6.33 -4.05
CA LEU A 223 -25.53 6.69 -3.02
C LEU A 223 -26.90 6.01 -3.26
N THR A 224 -27.35 5.94 -4.51
CA THR A 224 -28.62 5.27 -4.86
C THR A 224 -28.52 3.76 -4.65
N TYR A 225 -27.34 3.17 -4.87
CA TYR A 225 -27.09 1.76 -4.59
C TYR A 225 -27.22 1.44 -3.10
N PHE A 226 -26.64 2.26 -2.23
CA PHE A 226 -26.81 2.13 -0.78
C PHE A 226 -28.26 2.38 -0.33
N LYS A 227 -28.93 3.40 -0.89
CA LYS A 227 -30.35 3.70 -0.61
C LYS A 227 -31.28 2.53 -0.95
N ASN A 228 -30.91 1.73 -1.95
CA ASN A 228 -31.68 0.57 -2.39
C ASN A 228 -31.17 -0.76 -1.80
N ASP A 229 -30.54 -0.74 -0.63
CA ASP A 229 -30.07 -1.94 0.07
C ASP A 229 -29.15 -2.81 -0.78
N LEU A 230 -28.26 -2.18 -1.56
CA LEU A 230 -27.33 -2.84 -2.49
C LEU A 230 -28.04 -3.66 -3.59
N ASN A 231 -29.30 -3.34 -3.89
CA ASN A 231 -30.08 -4.02 -4.93
C ASN A 231 -29.83 -3.40 -6.31
N VAL A 232 -29.11 -4.12 -7.18
CA VAL A 232 -28.75 -3.66 -8.53
C VAL A 232 -29.98 -3.32 -9.37
N SER A 233 -31.03 -4.14 -9.32
CA SER A 233 -32.23 -3.97 -10.16
C SER A 233 -33.05 -2.74 -9.76
N LYS A 234 -33.25 -2.52 -8.45
CA LYS A 234 -33.93 -1.32 -7.93
C LYS A 234 -33.13 -0.06 -8.24
N THR A 235 -31.81 -0.11 -8.04
CA THR A 235 -30.90 1.00 -8.32
C THR A 235 -30.92 1.41 -9.79
N ALA A 236 -30.83 0.44 -10.71
CA ALA A 236 -30.90 0.71 -12.14
C ALA A 236 -32.24 1.35 -12.55
N LYS A 237 -33.35 0.86 -11.97
CA LYS A 237 -34.69 1.43 -12.19
C LYS A 237 -34.80 2.86 -11.68
N GLU A 238 -34.29 3.17 -10.48
CA GLU A 238 -34.33 4.52 -9.90
C GLU A 238 -33.44 5.52 -10.65
N LEU A 239 -32.29 5.06 -11.15
CA LEU A 239 -31.38 5.86 -11.97
C LEU A 239 -31.79 5.97 -13.45
N TYR A 240 -32.88 5.31 -13.86
CA TYR A 240 -33.34 5.23 -15.25
C TYR A 240 -32.26 4.73 -16.24
N ILE A 241 -31.42 3.79 -15.81
CA ILE A 241 -30.39 3.16 -16.65
C ILE A 241 -30.60 1.64 -16.75
N ASN A 242 -30.01 1.02 -17.77
CA ASN A 242 -30.00 -0.44 -17.89
C ASN A 242 -29.12 -1.05 -16.77
N ARG A 243 -29.57 -2.18 -16.20
CA ARG A 243 -28.79 -3.01 -15.26
C ARG A 243 -27.36 -3.27 -15.73
N ASN A 244 -27.16 -3.59 -17.01
CA ASN A 244 -25.83 -3.86 -17.56
C ASN A 244 -24.97 -2.59 -17.61
N SER A 245 -25.56 -1.42 -17.87
CA SER A 245 -24.86 -0.14 -17.81
C SER A 245 -24.42 0.19 -16.38
N LEU A 246 -25.25 -0.12 -15.37
CA LEU A 246 -24.88 0.02 -13.96
C LEU A 246 -23.73 -0.93 -13.58
N LEU A 247 -23.80 -2.20 -13.99
CA LEU A 247 -22.72 -3.17 -13.75
C LEU A 247 -21.41 -2.73 -14.41
N ASN A 248 -21.44 -2.20 -15.64
CA ASN A 248 -20.26 -1.64 -16.28
C ASN A 248 -19.66 -0.47 -15.49
N LYS A 249 -20.49 0.33 -14.81
CA LYS A 249 -20.01 1.40 -13.93
C LYS A 249 -19.38 0.84 -12.65
N PHE A 250 -19.94 -0.23 -12.06
CA PHE A 250 -19.30 -0.92 -10.94
C PHE A 250 -17.94 -1.49 -11.32
N GLU A 251 -17.83 -2.11 -12.51
CA GLU A 251 -16.54 -2.59 -13.04
C GLU A 251 -15.53 -1.45 -13.25
N GLN A 252 -16.00 -0.28 -13.72
CA GLN A 252 -15.13 0.90 -13.83
C GLN A 252 -14.63 1.35 -12.45
N ILE A 253 -15.51 1.44 -11.44
CA ILE A 253 -15.13 1.80 -10.06
C ILE A 253 -14.12 0.80 -9.49
N TYR A 254 -14.34 -0.50 -9.72
CA TYR A 254 -13.41 -1.55 -9.30
C TYR A 254 -12.03 -1.40 -9.96
N LYS A 255 -11.98 -1.14 -11.27
CA LYS A 255 -10.70 -0.92 -11.98
C LYS A 255 -9.97 0.36 -11.53
N GLU A 256 -10.69 1.39 -11.12
CA GLU A 256 -10.09 2.63 -10.61
C GLU A 256 -9.62 2.48 -9.16
N THR A 257 -10.39 1.82 -8.28
CA THR A 257 -10.14 1.81 -6.83
C THR A 257 -9.62 0.51 -6.26
N GLY A 258 -9.98 -0.62 -6.84
CA GLY A 258 -9.87 -1.94 -6.22
C GLY A 258 -11.08 -2.34 -5.36
N PHE A 259 -12.08 -1.47 -5.15
CA PHE A 259 -13.31 -1.83 -4.45
C PHE A 259 -14.37 -2.40 -5.40
N ASN A 260 -14.83 -3.63 -5.12
CA ASN A 260 -15.91 -4.24 -5.86
C ASN A 260 -17.24 -4.03 -5.13
N LEU A 261 -18.07 -3.09 -5.59
CA LEU A 261 -19.38 -2.77 -4.99
C LEU A 261 -20.34 -3.97 -4.90
N GLN A 262 -20.14 -5.02 -5.70
CA GLN A 262 -20.98 -6.22 -5.65
C GLN A 262 -20.61 -7.14 -4.48
N LYS A 263 -19.40 -7.00 -3.90
CA LYS A 263 -19.00 -7.70 -2.69
C LYS A 263 -19.49 -6.92 -1.47
N PHE A 264 -20.23 -7.57 -0.58
CA PHE A 264 -20.83 -6.92 0.59
C PHE A 264 -19.78 -6.26 1.51
N SER A 265 -18.63 -6.91 1.76
CA SER A 265 -17.53 -6.35 2.55
C SER A 265 -17.00 -5.05 1.96
N HIS A 266 -16.76 -5.02 0.64
CA HIS A 266 -16.31 -3.81 -0.06
C HIS A 266 -17.37 -2.71 -0.05
N ALA A 267 -18.66 -3.05 -0.19
CA ALA A 267 -19.74 -2.08 -0.07
C ALA A 267 -19.77 -1.46 1.34
N CYS A 268 -19.64 -2.28 2.39
CA CYS A 268 -19.54 -1.79 3.77
C CYS A 268 -18.32 -0.88 3.97
N ALA A 269 -17.16 -1.25 3.43
CA ALA A 269 -15.96 -0.42 3.50
C ALA A 269 -16.13 0.92 2.79
N ILE A 270 -16.75 0.96 1.60
CA ILE A 270 -17.09 2.22 0.92
C ILE A 270 -18.05 3.07 1.77
N TYR A 271 -19.05 2.45 2.38
CA TYR A 271 -19.98 3.16 3.26
C TYR A 271 -19.26 3.80 4.45
N LEU A 272 -18.35 3.07 5.11
CA LEU A 272 -17.51 3.61 6.18
C LEU A 272 -16.63 4.77 5.70
N LEU A 273 -16.02 4.66 4.52
CA LEU A 273 -15.22 5.73 3.93
C LEU A 273 -16.05 7.02 3.73
N ILE A 274 -17.29 6.90 3.27
CA ILE A 274 -18.23 8.02 3.12
C ILE A 274 -18.55 8.65 4.49
N ILE A 275 -18.78 7.85 5.53
CA ILE A 275 -19.03 8.34 6.89
C ILE A 275 -17.80 9.07 7.43
N TYR A 276 -16.62 8.46 7.33
CA TYR A 276 -15.38 9.07 7.77
C TYR A 276 -15.20 10.43 7.12
N LYS A 277 -15.40 10.54 5.80
CA LYS A 277 -15.33 11.82 5.09
C LYS A 277 -16.29 12.88 5.65
N GLY A 278 -17.50 12.49 6.04
CA GLY A 278 -18.49 13.40 6.65
C GLY A 278 -18.06 13.96 8.01
N ASN A 279 -17.27 13.20 8.77
CA ASN A 279 -16.77 13.58 10.10
C ASN A 279 -15.45 14.39 10.07
N TYR A 280 -14.80 14.51 8.90
CA TYR A 280 -13.54 15.25 8.70
C TYR A 280 -13.72 16.57 7.94
N LYS A 281 -14.93 17.12 7.91
CA LYS A 281 -15.22 18.46 7.35
C LYS A 281 -15.38 19.50 8.43
#